data_AF-A0A6A8AP04-F1
#
_entry.id   AF-A0A6A8AP04-F1
#
_cell.length_a   1.000
_cell.length_b   1.000
_cell.length_c   1.000
_cell.angle_alpha   90.00
_cell.angle_beta   90.00
_cell.angle_gamma   90.00
#
_symmetry.space_group_name_H-M   'P 1'
#
loop_
_entity.id
_entity.type
_entity.pdbx_description
1 polymer ?
#
loop_
_entity_poly.entity_id
_entity_poly.type
_entity_poly.pdbx_seq_one_letter_code
_entity_poly.pdbx_strand_id
1 'polypeptide(L)'
;MSRSSGLGFGGFLVGLGAGYVVFQTMEITRNLFAWLLILAGAGIVASSLLQRMSPGMRFGGLVNGVVGGLILSLIFTSGFSFFTGLGIGGVWGDYRAEETIPFDGIVTTNDINLEISTFNGYIRVYTWDRAEYSIDLTVRARGNTDKDAEDNIDDFEVDFDESMVGGQLNLVLEHNVPATKTNLYSLLVEVHVPVDATYDTKLTTSNGAISLNNMVGDVLRLTTSN
;
A
#
# COMPACT_ATOMS: atom_id res chain seq x y z
N MET A 1 15.17 -8.82 44.95
CA MET A 1 15.14 -8.57 43.49
C MET A 1 13.83 -9.14 42.93
N SER A 2 13.33 -8.58 41.81
CA SER A 2 12.10 -8.90 41.04
C SER A 2 10.70 -8.52 41.61
N ARG A 3 10.35 -7.22 41.60
CA ARG A 3 8.93 -6.75 41.60
C ARG A 3 8.62 -5.55 40.68
N SER A 4 9.59 -5.05 39.91
CA SER A 4 9.42 -3.85 39.06
C SER A 4 8.93 -4.14 37.63
N SER A 5 8.99 -5.38 37.16
CA SER A 5 8.63 -5.74 35.78
C SER A 5 7.11 -5.69 35.50
N GLY A 6 6.29 -6.11 36.46
CA GLY A 6 4.83 -6.22 36.25
C GLY A 6 4.10 -4.89 36.06
N LEU A 7 4.58 -3.82 36.70
CA LEU A 7 3.98 -2.47 36.58
C LEU A 7 4.26 -1.82 35.21
N GLY A 8 5.42 -2.10 34.62
CA GLY A 8 5.74 -1.63 33.26
C GLY A 8 5.03 -2.43 32.17
N PHE A 9 4.93 -3.74 32.35
CA PHE A 9 4.17 -4.58 31.41
C PHE A 9 2.66 -4.31 31.47
N GLY A 10 2.09 -4.08 32.66
CA GLY A 10 0.70 -3.69 32.82
C GLY A 10 0.39 -2.33 32.16
N GLY A 11 1.27 -1.34 32.35
CA GLY A 11 1.16 -0.05 31.66
C GLY A 11 1.23 -0.22 30.14
N PHE A 12 2.10 -1.09 29.64
CA PHE A 12 2.23 -1.41 28.22
C PHE A 12 0.95 -1.98 27.61
N LEU A 13 0.34 -2.97 28.26
CA LEU A 13 -0.91 -3.55 27.75
C LEU A 13 -2.07 -2.54 27.76
N VAL A 14 -2.14 -1.68 28.79
CA VAL A 14 -3.15 -0.61 28.85
C VAL A 14 -2.93 0.42 27.75
N GLY A 15 -1.68 0.87 27.54
CA GLY A 15 -1.33 1.78 26.46
C GLY A 15 -1.64 1.19 25.08
N LEU A 16 -1.38 -0.11 24.89
CA LEU A 16 -1.65 -0.80 23.64
C LEU A 16 -3.14 -0.94 23.37
N GLY A 17 -3.91 -1.42 24.35
CA GLY A 17 -5.36 -1.62 24.18
C GLY A 17 -6.10 -0.30 24.02
N ALA A 18 -5.81 0.69 24.86
CA ALA A 18 -6.46 2.00 24.78
C ALA A 18 -6.05 2.75 23.50
N GLY A 19 -4.77 2.71 23.14
CA GLY A 19 -4.29 3.29 21.89
C GLY A 19 -4.94 2.65 20.68
N TYR A 20 -5.02 1.32 20.62
CA TYR A 20 -5.63 0.61 19.49
C TYR A 20 -7.08 1.04 19.23
N VAL A 21 -7.90 1.15 20.29
CA VAL A 21 -9.31 1.58 20.17
C VAL A 21 -9.42 3.04 19.73
N VAL A 22 -8.61 3.93 20.30
CA VAL A 22 -8.63 5.36 19.95
C VAL A 22 -8.15 5.60 18.52
N PHE A 23 -7.10 4.90 18.10
CA PHE A 23 -6.49 5.10 16.78
C PHE A 23 -7.25 4.43 15.64
N GLN A 24 -8.12 3.46 15.92
CA GLN A 24 -9.09 2.98 14.94
C GLN A 24 -10.24 3.95 14.66
N THR A 25 -10.58 4.81 15.63
CA THR A 25 -11.75 5.69 15.54
C THR A 25 -11.41 7.13 15.13
N MET A 26 -10.12 7.50 15.16
CA MET A 26 -9.65 8.84 14.79
C MET A 26 -8.72 8.76 13.57
N GLU A 27 -9.00 9.56 12.54
CA GLU A 27 -8.03 9.81 11.47
C GLU A 27 -6.85 10.61 12.04
N ILE A 28 -5.73 9.94 12.30
CA ILE A 28 -4.55 10.58 12.87
C ILE A 28 -3.82 11.36 11.78
N THR A 29 -4.01 12.68 11.79
CA THR A 29 -3.20 13.59 10.97
C THR A 29 -1.76 13.68 11.51
N ARG A 30 -0.80 14.01 10.63
CA ARG A 30 0.64 14.16 10.98
C ARG A 30 0.87 15.11 12.15
N ASN A 31 0.08 16.19 12.24
CA ASN A 31 0.16 17.17 13.32
C ASN A 31 -0.26 16.58 14.67
N LEU A 32 -1.33 15.77 14.71
CA LEU A 32 -1.81 15.16 15.95
C LEU A 32 -0.76 14.21 16.55
N PHE A 33 -0.06 13.48 15.70
CA PHE A 33 1.01 12.59 16.15
C PHE A 33 2.23 13.33 16.69
N ALA A 34 2.67 14.42 16.05
CA ALA A 34 3.77 15.22 16.56
C ALA A 34 3.46 15.72 17.98
N TRP A 35 2.22 16.16 18.22
CA TRP A 35 1.74 16.52 19.55
C TRP A 35 1.74 15.34 20.53
N LEU A 36 1.31 14.15 20.10
CA LEU A 36 1.35 12.95 20.94
C LEU A 36 2.78 12.57 21.35
N LEU A 37 3.75 12.64 20.43
CA LEU A 37 5.16 12.38 20.74
C LEU A 37 5.75 13.44 21.66
N ILE A 38 5.45 14.73 21.45
CA ILE A 38 5.89 15.81 22.33
C ILE A 38 5.35 15.59 23.74
N LEU A 39 4.06 15.26 23.88
CA LEU A 39 3.43 14.98 25.18
C LEU A 39 4.01 13.72 25.83
N ALA A 40 4.25 12.66 25.06
CA ALA A 40 4.89 11.43 25.55
C ALA A 40 6.31 11.69 26.05
N GLY A 41 7.12 12.42 25.27
CA GLY A 41 8.49 12.81 25.63
C GLY A 41 8.52 13.71 26.87
N ALA A 42 7.65 14.72 26.93
CA ALA A 42 7.50 15.58 28.10
C ALA A 42 7.08 14.78 29.35
N GLY A 43 6.17 13.81 29.19
CA GLY A 43 5.74 12.91 30.26
C GLY A 43 6.88 12.03 30.78
N ILE A 44 7.72 11.48 29.90
CA ILE A 44 8.90 10.68 30.28
C ILE A 44 9.91 11.55 31.05
N VAL A 45 10.22 12.75 30.55
CA VAL A 45 11.16 13.67 31.21
C VAL A 45 10.63 14.12 32.58
N ALA A 46 9.35 14.50 32.66
CA ALA A 46 8.71 14.87 33.91
C ALA A 46 8.70 13.71 34.92
N SER A 47 8.38 12.50 34.46
CA SER A 47 8.41 11.29 35.29
C SER A 47 9.82 11.00 35.83
N SER A 48 10.84 11.12 34.98
CA SER A 48 12.25 10.96 35.37
C SER A 48 12.70 12.01 36.39
N LEU A 49 12.31 13.28 36.21
CA LEU A 49 12.60 14.36 37.15
C LEU A 49 11.90 14.17 38.50
N LEU A 50 10.63 13.75 38.50
CA LEU A 50 9.86 13.47 39.71
C LEU A 50 10.42 12.27 40.48
N GLN A 51 10.91 11.24 39.79
CA GLN A 51 11.61 10.12 40.42
C GLN A 51 12.90 10.54 41.09
N ARG A 52 13.63 11.50 40.50
CA ARG A 52 14.86 12.05 41.09
C ARG A 52 14.58 12.89 42.33
N MET A 53 13.43 13.58 42.39
CA MET A 53 13.04 14.41 43.54
C MET A 53 12.36 13.62 44.66
N SER A 54 11.69 12.50 44.36
CA SER A 54 11.01 11.68 45.35
C SER A 54 11.30 10.19 45.14
N PRO A 55 12.40 9.66 45.73
CA PRO A 55 12.88 8.29 45.51
C PRO A 55 11.91 7.17 45.91
N GLY A 56 10.80 7.49 46.59
CA GLY A 56 9.77 6.53 47.00
C GLY A 56 8.69 6.23 45.95
N MET A 57 8.55 7.05 44.90
CA MET A 57 7.44 6.95 43.95
C MET A 57 7.86 6.23 42.66
N ARG A 58 7.35 5.02 42.44
CA ARG A 58 7.74 4.11 41.34
C ARG A 58 6.89 4.29 40.07
N PHE A 59 6.73 5.53 39.60
CA PHE A 59 5.88 5.83 38.41
C PHE A 59 6.56 5.59 37.05
N GLY A 60 7.90 5.61 36.97
CA GLY A 60 8.63 5.52 35.71
C GLY A 60 8.40 4.23 34.93
N GLY A 61 8.15 3.10 35.61
CA GLY A 61 7.83 1.84 34.94
C GLY A 61 6.48 1.89 34.21
N LEU A 62 5.45 2.45 34.84
CA LEU A 62 4.10 2.53 34.28
C LEU A 62 4.02 3.53 33.13
N VAL A 63 4.66 4.70 33.25
CA VAL A 63 4.67 5.72 32.19
C VAL A 63 5.39 5.21 30.96
N ASN A 64 6.57 4.59 31.12
CA ASN A 64 7.32 4.01 30.00
C ASN A 64 6.55 2.85 29.36
N GLY A 65 5.86 2.04 30.18
CA GLY A 65 4.95 1.00 29.71
C GLY A 65 3.86 1.58 28.80
N VAL A 66 3.07 2.52 29.33
CA VAL A 66 1.94 3.13 28.60
C VAL A 66 2.40 3.78 27.30
N VAL A 67 3.51 4.53 27.32
CA VAL A 67 4.07 5.16 26.10
C VAL A 67 4.50 4.10 25.08
N GLY A 68 5.20 3.04 25.52
CA GLY A 68 5.59 1.95 24.63
C GLY A 68 4.39 1.21 24.02
N GLY A 69 3.33 1.00 24.81
CA GLY A 69 2.09 0.41 24.35
C GLY A 69 1.38 1.27 23.32
N LEU A 70 1.30 2.59 23.56
CA LEU A 70 0.70 3.55 22.64
C LEU A 70 1.45 3.61 21.30
N ILE A 71 2.79 3.68 21.33
CA ILE A 71 3.62 3.66 20.11
C ILE A 71 3.38 2.37 19.32
N LEU A 72 3.33 1.22 20.00
CA LEU A 72 3.10 -0.04 19.30
C LEU A 72 1.69 -0.14 18.72
N SER A 73 0.68 0.34 19.45
CA SER A 73 -0.69 0.39 18.93
C SER A 73 -0.81 1.28 17.69
N LEU A 74 -0.10 2.41 17.63
CA LEU A 74 -0.02 3.28 16.45
C LEU A 74 0.59 2.56 15.25
N ILE A 75 1.64 1.77 15.47
CA ILE A 75 2.25 0.95 14.40
C ILE A 75 1.23 -0.05 13.83
N PHE A 76 0.44 -0.68 14.70
CA PHE A 76 -0.58 -1.65 14.28
C PHE A 76 -1.80 -1.02 13.61
N THR A 77 -2.28 0.14 14.07
CA THR A 77 -3.50 0.77 13.53
C THR A 77 -3.24 1.64 12.30
N SER A 78 -2.12 2.36 12.26
CA SER A 78 -1.84 3.33 11.20
C SER A 78 -1.02 2.75 10.06
N GLY A 79 -0.51 1.52 10.21
CA GLY A 79 0.39 0.87 9.27
C GLY A 79 1.77 1.53 9.20
N PHE A 80 2.73 0.83 8.62
CA PHE A 80 4.12 1.30 8.48
C PHE A 80 4.27 2.55 7.58
N SER A 81 3.22 2.95 6.83
CA SER A 81 3.24 4.12 5.93
C SER A 81 3.28 5.47 6.66
N PHE A 82 2.81 5.50 7.91
CA PHE A 82 2.77 6.71 8.72
C PHE A 82 4.16 7.11 9.24
N PHE A 83 4.98 6.13 9.64
CA PHE A 83 6.34 6.36 10.15
C PHE A 83 7.34 6.70 9.04
N THR A 84 7.13 6.21 7.82
CA THR A 84 7.90 6.62 6.64
C THR A 84 7.72 8.11 6.31
N GLY A 85 6.58 8.72 6.65
CA GLY A 85 6.31 10.15 6.41
C GLY A 85 6.89 11.13 7.44
N LEU A 86 7.56 10.64 8.49
CA LEU A 86 8.02 11.44 9.63
C LEU A 86 9.55 11.54 9.75
N GLY A 87 10.31 10.95 8.83
CA GLY A 87 11.77 11.05 8.81
C GLY A 87 12.49 10.42 10.01
N ILE A 88 11.78 9.67 10.87
CA ILE A 88 12.34 8.95 12.02
C ILE A 88 12.84 7.54 11.61
N GLY A 89 12.72 7.19 10.33
CA GLY A 89 13.16 5.92 9.75
C GLY A 89 14.38 6.08 8.86
N GLY A 90 15.53 6.42 9.43
CA GLY A 90 16.77 5.92 8.82
C GLY A 90 16.76 4.41 8.98
N VAL A 91 16.87 3.65 7.87
CA VAL A 91 17.10 2.18 7.73
C VAL A 91 16.06 1.39 6.89
N TRP A 92 14.99 1.98 6.35
CA TRP A 92 14.12 1.25 5.38
C TRP A 92 13.80 2.13 4.16
N GLY A 93 14.23 1.67 2.98
CA GLY A 93 14.49 2.48 1.78
C GLY A 93 13.32 3.29 1.24
N ASP A 94 13.58 4.58 1.00
CA ASP A 94 12.68 5.53 0.33
C ASP A 94 12.98 5.62 -1.18
N TYR A 95 13.81 4.69 -1.68
CA TYR A 95 14.25 4.66 -3.08
C TYR A 95 13.23 3.98 -3.96
N ARG A 96 12.93 4.62 -5.10
CA ARG A 96 11.92 4.16 -6.05
C ARG A 96 12.41 4.36 -7.48
N ALA A 97 12.28 3.32 -8.28
CA ALA A 97 12.37 3.39 -9.72
C ALA A 97 10.96 3.27 -10.31
N GLU A 98 10.75 3.92 -11.45
CA GLU A 98 9.48 3.91 -12.17
C GLU A 98 9.78 3.70 -13.66
N GLU A 99 9.07 2.77 -14.27
CA GLU A 99 9.12 2.50 -15.71
C GLU A 99 7.70 2.32 -16.23
N THR A 100 7.44 2.82 -17.44
CA THR A 100 6.16 2.63 -18.13
C THR A 100 6.41 1.79 -19.38
N ILE A 101 5.70 0.67 -19.47
CA ILE A 101 5.75 -0.28 -20.58
C ILE A 101 4.46 -0.09 -21.39
N PRO A 102 4.54 0.50 -22.60
CA PRO A 102 3.37 0.67 -23.46
C PRO A 102 3.07 -0.59 -24.27
N PHE A 103 1.80 -0.93 -24.39
CA PHE A 103 1.28 -1.91 -25.34
C PHE A 103 0.18 -1.26 -26.18
N ASP A 104 0.33 -1.28 -27.50
CA ASP A 104 -0.59 -0.67 -28.43
C ASP A 104 -0.86 -1.56 -29.64
N GLY A 105 -2.05 -1.42 -30.21
CA GLY A 105 -2.45 -2.20 -31.37
C GLY A 105 -3.76 -1.73 -31.99
N ILE A 106 -4.06 -2.25 -33.18
CA ILE A 106 -5.27 -1.91 -33.93
C ILE A 106 -6.37 -2.91 -33.61
N VAL A 107 -7.54 -2.41 -33.23
CA VAL A 107 -8.72 -3.22 -32.98
C VAL A 107 -9.45 -3.45 -34.31
N THR A 108 -9.45 -4.71 -34.75
CA THR A 108 -10.08 -5.13 -36.03
C THR A 108 -11.44 -5.82 -35.86
N THR A 109 -11.90 -5.96 -34.62
CA THR A 109 -13.17 -6.60 -34.25
C THR A 109 -13.91 -5.79 -33.20
N ASN A 110 -15.23 -5.93 -33.13
CA ASN A 110 -16.05 -5.28 -32.12
C ASN A 110 -16.24 -6.13 -30.87
N ASP A 111 -15.63 -7.31 -30.78
CA ASP A 111 -15.70 -8.20 -29.61
C ASP A 111 -14.31 -8.31 -28.98
N ILE A 112 -14.17 -7.79 -27.76
CA ILE A 112 -12.89 -7.69 -27.06
C ILE A 112 -12.99 -8.38 -25.70
N ASN A 113 -12.11 -9.35 -25.47
CA ASN A 113 -11.86 -9.92 -24.16
C ASN A 113 -10.66 -9.21 -23.52
N LEU A 114 -10.88 -8.54 -22.38
CA LEU A 114 -9.88 -7.79 -21.65
C LEU A 114 -9.62 -8.47 -20.30
N GLU A 115 -8.48 -9.15 -20.18
CA GLU A 115 -8.04 -9.80 -18.96
C GLU A 115 -6.79 -9.12 -18.42
N ILE A 116 -6.90 -8.51 -17.24
CA ILE A 116 -5.81 -7.77 -16.61
C ILE A 116 -5.70 -8.19 -15.16
N SER A 117 -4.51 -8.66 -14.79
CA SER A 117 -4.18 -9.02 -13.42
C SER A 117 -3.09 -8.12 -12.87
N THR A 118 -3.31 -7.56 -11.69
CA THR A 118 -2.33 -6.73 -10.98
C THR A 118 -2.26 -7.09 -9.50
N PHE A 119 -1.21 -6.63 -8.84
CA PHE A 119 -1.10 -6.58 -7.39
C PHE A 119 -0.64 -5.19 -6.99
N ASN A 120 -1.12 -4.70 -5.83
CA ASN A 120 -0.70 -3.42 -5.26
C ASN A 120 -0.83 -2.22 -6.23
N GLY A 121 -2.04 -1.84 -6.63
CA GLY A 121 -2.23 -0.64 -7.44
C GLY A 121 -3.59 -0.52 -8.11
N TYR A 122 -3.64 0.10 -9.29
CA TYR A 122 -4.92 0.47 -9.90
C TYR A 122 -5.02 -0.02 -11.33
N ILE A 123 -6.22 -0.47 -11.71
CA ILE A 123 -6.58 -0.72 -13.11
C ILE A 123 -7.62 0.33 -13.48
N ARG A 124 -7.34 1.12 -14.51
CA ARG A 124 -8.26 2.12 -15.05
C ARG A 124 -8.52 1.82 -16.50
N VAL A 125 -9.78 1.67 -16.85
CA VAL A 125 -10.20 1.44 -18.23
C VAL A 125 -11.06 2.60 -18.69
N TYR A 126 -10.68 3.18 -19.82
CA TYR A 126 -11.33 4.28 -20.49
C TYR A 126 -11.72 3.86 -21.89
N THR A 127 -12.83 4.37 -22.38
CA THR A 127 -13.17 4.28 -23.81
C THR A 127 -12.80 5.56 -24.55
N TRP A 128 -12.47 5.43 -25.84
CA TRP A 128 -12.19 6.55 -26.74
C TRP A 128 -12.72 6.33 -28.15
N ASP A 129 -12.85 7.41 -28.92
CA ASP A 129 -13.33 7.38 -30.31
C ASP A 129 -12.16 7.13 -31.28
N ARG A 130 -11.51 5.97 -31.15
CA ARG A 130 -10.41 5.49 -32.00
C ARG A 130 -10.52 3.98 -32.16
N ALA A 131 -10.10 3.45 -33.30
CA ALA A 131 -10.08 2.01 -33.60
C ALA A 131 -8.81 1.30 -33.10
N GLU A 132 -8.12 1.88 -32.12
CA GLU A 132 -6.88 1.38 -31.53
C GLU A 132 -7.12 1.09 -30.06
N TYR A 133 -6.30 0.21 -29.48
CA TYR A 133 -6.20 0.04 -28.04
C TYR A 133 -4.83 0.54 -27.57
N SER A 134 -4.76 0.98 -26.31
CA SER A 134 -3.52 1.36 -25.63
C SER A 134 -3.61 0.91 -24.19
N ILE A 135 -2.60 0.18 -23.73
CA ILE A 135 -2.45 -0.31 -22.37
C ILE A 135 -1.08 0.18 -21.88
N ASP A 136 -1.09 1.16 -20.98
CA ASP A 136 0.11 1.67 -20.34
C ASP A 136 0.26 1.00 -18.96
N LEU A 137 1.27 0.16 -18.80
CA LEU A 137 1.65 -0.41 -17.51
C LEU A 137 2.77 0.41 -16.89
N THR A 138 2.45 1.21 -15.88
CA THR A 138 3.47 1.86 -15.04
C THR A 138 3.80 0.97 -13.85
N VAL A 139 5.05 0.52 -13.80
CA VAL A 139 5.62 -0.28 -12.72
C VAL A 139 6.43 0.64 -11.82
N ARG A 140 6.20 0.53 -10.50
CA ARG A 140 7.01 1.22 -9.49
C ARG A 140 7.67 0.20 -8.59
N ALA A 141 8.99 0.09 -8.67
CA ALA A 141 9.77 -0.78 -7.80
C ALA A 141 10.37 0.01 -6.62
N ARG A 142 10.49 -0.65 -5.47
CA ARG A 142 11.12 -0.12 -4.26
C ARG A 142 12.42 -0.85 -3.97
N GLY A 143 13.42 -0.14 -3.46
CA GLY A 143 14.71 -0.70 -3.08
C GLY A 143 15.24 -0.15 -1.76
N ASN A 144 16.23 -0.82 -1.19
CA ASN A 144 16.97 -0.27 -0.03
C ASN A 144 17.99 0.79 -0.45
N THR A 145 18.37 0.79 -1.73
CA THR A 145 19.20 1.78 -2.41
C THR A 145 18.57 2.13 -3.77
N ASP A 146 19.01 3.22 -4.41
CA ASP A 146 18.62 3.55 -5.79
C ASP A 146 18.89 2.38 -6.75
N LYS A 147 20.10 1.82 -6.66
CA LYS A 147 20.50 0.67 -7.47
C LYS A 147 19.62 -0.55 -7.23
N ASP A 148 19.23 -0.84 -5.99
CA ASP A 148 18.32 -1.97 -5.71
C ASP A 148 16.92 -1.71 -6.31
N ALA A 149 16.47 -0.45 -6.35
CA ALA A 149 15.17 -0.11 -6.94
C ALA A 149 15.20 -0.25 -8.47
N GLU A 150 16.30 0.17 -9.10
CA GLU A 150 16.57 -0.03 -10.53
C GLU A 150 16.70 -1.53 -10.85
N ASP A 151 17.55 -2.28 -10.13
CA ASP A 151 17.71 -3.72 -10.34
C ASP A 151 16.36 -4.45 -10.16
N ASN A 152 15.49 -4.01 -9.24
CA ASN A 152 14.15 -4.57 -9.10
C ASN A 152 13.24 -4.24 -10.30
N ILE A 153 13.34 -3.04 -10.91
CA ILE A 153 12.58 -2.69 -12.12
C ILE A 153 13.05 -3.54 -13.30
N ASP A 154 14.36 -3.71 -13.45
CA ASP A 154 14.97 -4.51 -14.52
C ASP A 154 14.60 -6.01 -14.40
N ASP A 155 14.43 -6.49 -13.16
CA ASP A 155 13.96 -7.85 -12.85
C ASP A 155 12.44 -8.04 -13.07
N PHE A 156 11.67 -6.97 -13.33
CA PHE A 156 10.22 -7.07 -13.45
C PHE A 156 9.82 -7.67 -14.81
N GLU A 157 9.23 -8.86 -14.76
CA GLU A 157 8.69 -9.53 -15.94
C GLU A 157 7.17 -9.36 -16.04
N VAL A 158 6.74 -8.84 -17.20
CA VAL A 158 5.34 -8.74 -17.63
C VAL A 158 5.13 -9.65 -18.83
N ASP A 159 4.00 -10.34 -18.85
CA ASP A 159 3.55 -11.13 -20.00
C ASP A 159 2.31 -10.46 -20.60
N PHE A 160 2.39 -10.13 -21.89
CA PHE A 160 1.29 -9.55 -22.64
C PHE A 160 1.02 -10.42 -23.86
N ASP A 161 -0.15 -11.04 -23.89
CA ASP A 161 -0.64 -11.81 -25.04
C ASP A 161 -1.74 -11.04 -25.76
N GLU A 162 -1.51 -10.80 -27.06
CA GLU A 162 -2.51 -10.35 -28.00
C GLU A 162 -2.85 -11.49 -28.96
N SER A 163 -4.09 -11.97 -28.92
CA SER A 163 -4.51 -13.09 -29.76
C SER A 163 -5.95 -12.98 -30.26
N MET A 164 -6.18 -13.43 -31.49
CA MET A 164 -7.51 -13.45 -32.11
C MET A 164 -8.07 -14.88 -32.08
N VAL A 165 -9.14 -15.11 -31.31
CA VAL A 165 -9.77 -16.43 -31.17
C VAL A 165 -11.25 -16.32 -31.47
N GLY A 166 -11.73 -17.02 -32.51
CA GLY A 166 -13.16 -17.04 -32.85
C GLY A 166 -13.74 -15.68 -33.27
N GLY A 167 -12.91 -14.71 -33.68
CA GLY A 167 -13.33 -13.35 -34.02
C GLY A 167 -13.36 -12.39 -32.83
N GLN A 168 -13.00 -12.85 -31.63
CA GLN A 168 -12.80 -12.03 -30.44
C GLN A 168 -11.31 -11.72 -30.27
N LEU A 169 -10.99 -10.44 -30.03
CA LEU A 169 -9.64 -9.99 -29.70
C LEU A 169 -9.41 -10.20 -28.20
N ASN A 170 -8.44 -11.03 -27.84
CA ASN A 170 -8.02 -11.26 -26.47
C ASN A 170 -6.80 -10.40 -26.17
N LEU A 171 -6.92 -9.58 -25.13
CA LEU A 171 -5.86 -8.77 -24.57
C LEU A 171 -5.63 -9.24 -23.14
N VAL A 172 -4.54 -9.96 -22.91
CA VAL A 172 -4.23 -10.58 -21.62
C VAL A 172 -2.95 -9.98 -21.08
N LEU A 173 -3.03 -9.28 -19.94
CA LEU A 173 -1.88 -8.72 -19.22
C LEU A 173 -1.71 -9.42 -17.88
N GLU A 174 -0.61 -10.15 -17.74
CA GLU A 174 -0.20 -10.86 -16.53
C GLU A 174 1.20 -10.46 -16.10
N HIS A 175 1.56 -10.82 -14.86
CA HIS A 175 2.90 -10.58 -14.32
C HIS A 175 3.47 -11.89 -13.77
N ASN A 176 4.78 -12.05 -13.87
CA ASN A 176 5.47 -13.23 -13.31
C ASN A 176 6.18 -12.93 -11.98
N VAL A 177 5.66 -11.96 -11.21
CA VAL A 177 6.26 -11.60 -9.92
C VAL A 177 5.90 -12.61 -8.82
N PRO A 178 6.89 -13.23 -8.14
CA PRO A 178 6.63 -14.13 -7.03
C PRO A 178 5.93 -13.44 -5.87
N ALA A 179 5.00 -14.14 -5.19
CA ALA A 179 4.25 -13.61 -4.07
C ALA A 179 5.13 -12.96 -2.98
N THR A 180 6.34 -13.50 -2.75
CA THR A 180 7.33 -13.00 -1.78
C THR A 180 7.95 -11.65 -2.14
N LYS A 181 7.87 -11.22 -3.41
CA LYS A 181 8.39 -9.95 -3.90
C LYS A 181 7.30 -8.92 -4.21
N THR A 182 6.02 -9.30 -4.14
CA THR A 182 4.90 -8.40 -4.50
C THR A 182 4.87 -7.08 -3.71
N ASN A 183 5.33 -7.08 -2.47
CA ASN A 183 5.43 -5.87 -1.64
C ASN A 183 6.47 -4.85 -2.14
N LEU A 184 7.37 -5.25 -3.05
CA LEU A 184 8.38 -4.38 -3.65
C LEU A 184 7.84 -3.57 -4.83
N TYR A 185 6.73 -4.00 -5.43
CA TYR A 185 6.18 -3.36 -6.62
C TYR A 185 4.80 -2.75 -6.38
N SER A 186 4.48 -1.77 -7.21
CA SER A 186 3.15 -1.23 -7.38
C SER A 186 2.85 -1.05 -8.87
N LEU A 187 1.68 -1.52 -9.30
CA LEU A 187 1.30 -1.55 -10.72
C LEU A 187 0.13 -0.59 -10.97
N LEU A 188 0.32 0.37 -11.86
CA LEU A 188 -0.75 1.21 -12.40
C LEU A 188 -0.95 0.82 -13.85
N VAL A 189 -2.15 0.34 -14.17
CA VAL A 189 -2.54 -0.01 -15.53
C VAL A 189 -3.59 0.98 -16.00
N GLU A 190 -3.29 1.72 -17.06
CA GLU A 190 -4.24 2.60 -17.74
C GLU A 190 -4.52 2.05 -19.13
N VAL A 191 -5.80 1.76 -19.39
CA VAL A 191 -6.27 1.12 -20.61
C VAL A 191 -7.21 2.08 -21.33
N HIS A 192 -6.98 2.26 -22.62
CA HIS A 192 -7.83 2.98 -23.54
C HIS A 192 -8.26 2.04 -24.66
N VAL A 193 -9.57 1.90 -24.84
CA VAL A 193 -10.16 0.96 -25.81
C VAL A 193 -11.30 1.60 -26.62
N PRO A 194 -11.63 1.11 -27.82
CA PRO A 194 -12.65 1.74 -28.69
C PRO A 194 -14.06 1.82 -28.07
N VAL A 195 -14.73 2.96 -28.14
CA VAL A 195 -16.07 3.12 -27.54
C VAL A 195 -17.16 2.24 -28.17
N ASP A 196 -16.99 1.85 -29.43
CA ASP A 196 -17.99 1.09 -30.21
C ASP A 196 -17.84 -0.45 -30.08
N ALA A 197 -16.90 -0.94 -29.28
CA ALA A 197 -16.69 -2.36 -29.04
C ALA A 197 -17.55 -2.89 -27.87
N THR A 198 -17.87 -4.18 -27.91
CA THR A 198 -18.43 -4.96 -26.82
C THR A 198 -17.31 -5.65 -26.05
N TYR A 199 -17.40 -5.64 -24.72
CA TYR A 199 -16.35 -6.15 -23.85
C TYR A 199 -16.79 -7.34 -22.98
N ASP A 200 -16.01 -8.43 -22.97
CA ASP A 200 -15.92 -9.34 -21.83
C ASP A 200 -14.68 -8.93 -21.02
N THR A 201 -14.86 -8.60 -19.74
CA THR A 201 -13.75 -8.12 -18.91
C THR A 201 -13.55 -8.99 -17.70
N LYS A 202 -12.28 -9.28 -17.41
CA LYS A 202 -11.82 -9.91 -16.18
C LYS A 202 -10.67 -9.10 -15.62
N LEU A 203 -11.01 -8.16 -14.75
CA LEU A 203 -10.04 -7.27 -14.11
C LEU A 203 -9.84 -7.71 -12.66
N THR A 204 -8.59 -8.00 -12.29
CA THR A 204 -8.25 -8.50 -10.96
C THR A 204 -7.14 -7.68 -10.33
N THR A 205 -7.33 -7.28 -9.08
CA THR A 205 -6.27 -6.68 -8.26
C THR A 205 -6.32 -7.22 -6.83
N SER A 206 -5.19 -7.32 -6.14
CA SER A 206 -5.17 -7.84 -4.76
C SER A 206 -5.16 -6.76 -3.66
N ASN A 207 -4.67 -5.57 -3.96
CA ASN A 207 -4.59 -4.44 -3.02
C ASN A 207 -4.68 -3.18 -3.86
N GLY A 208 -5.89 -2.70 -4.12
CA GLY A 208 -6.07 -1.80 -5.24
C GLY A 208 -7.48 -1.39 -5.55
N ALA A 209 -7.62 -0.54 -6.57
CA ALA A 209 -8.94 -0.20 -7.08
C ALA A 209 -9.02 -0.38 -8.60
N ILE A 210 -10.20 -0.78 -9.05
CA ILE A 210 -10.54 -0.95 -10.45
C ILE A 210 -11.55 0.12 -10.81
N SER A 211 -11.31 0.85 -11.89
CA SER A 211 -12.19 1.90 -12.40
C SER A 211 -12.51 1.63 -13.86
N LEU A 212 -13.80 1.61 -14.19
CA LEU A 212 -14.30 1.54 -15.56
C LEU A 212 -14.99 2.86 -15.90
N ASN A 213 -14.65 3.46 -17.04
CA ASN A 213 -15.26 4.69 -17.51
C ASN A 213 -15.85 4.49 -18.90
N ASN A 214 -17.16 4.69 -19.03
CA ASN A 214 -17.91 4.61 -20.28
C ASN A 214 -17.73 3.29 -21.05
N MET A 215 -17.59 2.17 -20.33
CA MET A 215 -17.47 0.83 -20.88
C MET A 215 -18.86 0.19 -21.07
N VAL A 216 -19.09 -0.40 -22.24
CA VAL A 216 -20.30 -1.19 -22.56
C VAL A 216 -19.89 -2.65 -22.72
N GLY A 217 -20.11 -3.48 -21.69
CA GLY A 217 -19.72 -4.88 -21.71
C GLY A 217 -20.89 -5.85 -21.74
N ASP A 218 -20.66 -7.03 -22.31
CA ASP A 218 -21.54 -8.19 -22.17
C ASP A 218 -21.39 -8.80 -20.77
N VAL A 219 -20.14 -8.98 -20.33
CA VAL A 219 -19.80 -9.51 -19.00
C VAL A 219 -18.70 -8.66 -18.39
N LEU A 220 -18.96 -8.08 -17.22
CA LEU A 220 -17.98 -7.30 -16.48
C LEU A 220 -17.64 -8.00 -15.15
N ARG A 221 -16.45 -8.60 -15.06
CA ARG A 221 -15.94 -9.26 -13.84
C ARG A 221 -14.82 -8.42 -13.23
N LEU A 222 -15.11 -7.84 -12.07
CA LEU A 222 -14.16 -7.01 -11.31
C LEU A 222 -13.91 -7.68 -9.98
N THR A 223 -12.64 -8.01 -9.70
CA THR A 223 -12.25 -8.68 -8.46
C THR A 223 -11.18 -7.84 -7.75
N THR A 224 -11.47 -7.43 -6.51
CA THR A 224 -10.48 -6.88 -5.59
C THR A 224 -10.52 -7.65 -4.27
N SER A 225 -9.36 -7.89 -3.65
CA SER A 225 -9.29 -8.60 -2.36
C SER A 225 -9.01 -7.71 -1.14
N ASN A 226 -8.52 -6.47 -1.32
CA ASN A 226 -8.34 -5.46 -0.27
C ASN A 226 -8.40 -4.03 -0.80
#